data_AF-A0A916PVW7-F1
#
_entry.id   AF-A0A916PVW7-F1
#
_cell.length_a   1.000
_cell.length_b   1.000
_cell.length_c   1.000
_cell.angle_alpha   90.00
_cell.angle_beta   90.00
_cell.angle_gamma   90.00
#
_symmetry.space_group_name_H-M   'P 1'
#
loop_
_entity.id
_entity.type
_entity.pdbx_description
1 polymer ?
#
loop_
_entity_poly.entity_id
_entity_poly.type
_entity_poly.pdbx_seq_one_letter_code
_entity_poly.pdbx_strand_id
1 'polypeptide(L)'
;MSAVSSVLIPIIKLWLRSQVEHIETIEIAIAGKSRQILSGDIPKATVIGVGAKYKGLAITNIDLCAESIHLNISQIIKGETLRLLDSIHVTMDVELSAEDFQSCLKSPIFLEAIAADTPPVANSDQEIHALLEALVHKLGNEFTLHELAISDGGAKCRGEFAIAAT
;
A
#
# COMPACT_ATOMS: atom_id res chain seq x y z
N MET A 1 2.96 20.57 -16.44
CA MET A 1 2.57 20.26 -15.06
C MET A 1 1.99 21.51 -14.42
N SER A 2 0.88 21.40 -13.70
CA SER A 2 0.22 22.54 -13.05
C SER A 2 0.86 22.87 -11.69
N ALA A 3 1.00 24.15 -11.34
CA ALA A 3 1.53 24.63 -10.06
C ALA A 3 0.76 24.12 -8.82
N VAL A 4 -0.47 23.64 -9.01
CA VAL A 4 -1.27 23.01 -7.95
C VAL A 4 -0.72 21.63 -7.57
N SER A 5 -0.38 20.84 -8.57
CA SER A 5 0.17 19.50 -8.38
C SER A 5 1.52 19.55 -7.66
N SER A 6 2.31 20.60 -7.90
CA SER A 6 3.63 20.78 -7.28
C SER A 6 3.62 21.09 -5.79
N VAL A 7 2.50 21.55 -5.21
CA VAL A 7 2.39 21.79 -3.74
C VAL A 7 1.73 20.60 -3.05
N LEU A 8 0.70 20.02 -3.67
CA LEU A 8 -0.05 18.94 -3.05
C LEU A 8 0.71 17.60 -3.04
N ILE A 9 1.41 17.27 -4.13
CA ILE A 9 2.18 16.02 -4.22
C ILE A 9 3.21 15.91 -3.09
N PRO A 10 4.04 16.94 -2.81
CA PRO A 10 4.97 16.90 -1.68
C PRO A 10 4.30 16.66 -0.33
N ILE A 11 3.12 17.24 -0.08
CA ILE A 11 2.39 17.07 1.18
C ILE A 11 1.87 15.63 1.31
N ILE A 12 1.23 15.10 0.27
CA ILE A 12 0.76 13.71 0.25
C ILE A 12 1.93 12.75 0.41
N LYS A 13 3.05 13.02 -0.28
CA LYS A 13 4.29 12.25 -0.17
C LYS A 13 4.87 12.27 1.23
N LEU A 14 4.88 13.42 1.89
CA LEU A 14 5.32 13.53 3.28
C LEU A 14 4.38 12.77 4.23
N TRP A 15 3.07 12.89 4.01
CA TRP A 15 2.07 12.16 4.79
C TRP A 15 2.23 10.64 4.63
N LEU A 16 2.32 10.11 3.41
CA LEU A 16 2.54 8.67 3.16
C LEU A 16 3.84 8.17 3.79
N ARG A 17 4.93 8.95 3.67
CA ARG A 17 6.20 8.64 4.35
C ARG A 17 6.06 8.56 5.87
N SER A 18 5.18 9.36 6.47
CA SER A 18 4.92 9.30 7.92
C SER A 18 4.09 8.07 8.34
N GLN A 19 3.43 7.38 7.41
CA GLN A 19 2.65 6.17 7.70
C GLN A 19 3.49 4.90 7.75
N VAL A 20 4.74 4.97 7.26
CA VAL A 20 5.65 3.82 7.15
C VAL A 20 6.88 4.03 8.02
N GLU A 21 7.49 2.94 8.49
CA GLU A 21 8.73 2.99 9.28
C GLU A 21 9.90 3.42 8.40
N HIS A 22 9.92 2.95 7.16
CA HIS A 22 10.94 3.26 6.18
C HIS A 22 10.33 3.21 4.77
N ILE A 23 10.87 4.00 3.86
CA ILE A 23 10.64 3.88 2.42
C ILE A 23 11.77 4.58 1.70
N GLU A 24 12.46 3.87 0.82
CA GLU A 24 13.62 4.43 0.10
C GLU A 24 13.14 5.46 -0.92
N THR A 25 12.25 5.02 -1.81
CA THR A 25 11.71 5.84 -2.89
C THR A 25 10.19 5.78 -2.86
N ILE A 26 9.57 6.93 -3.09
CA ILE A 26 8.12 7.03 -3.27
C ILE A 26 7.84 8.04 -4.38
N GLU A 27 7.08 7.64 -5.37
CA GLU A 27 6.60 8.46 -6.47
C GLU A 27 5.09 8.51 -6.44
N ILE A 28 4.53 9.67 -6.76
CA ILE A 28 3.09 9.89 -6.77
C ILE A 28 2.73 10.58 -8.06
N ALA A 29 1.80 9.98 -8.79
CA ALA A 29 1.16 10.57 -9.95
C ALA A 29 -0.32 10.81 -9.63
N ILE A 30 -0.81 12.00 -9.96
CA ILE A 30 -2.21 12.37 -9.78
C ILE A 30 -2.74 12.83 -11.14
N ALA A 31 -3.78 12.16 -11.63
CA ALA A 31 -4.52 12.59 -12.81
C ALA A 31 -5.57 13.63 -12.40
N GLY A 32 -5.87 14.57 -13.30
CA GLY A 32 -6.96 15.52 -13.11
C GLY A 32 -6.59 16.96 -13.43
N LYS A 33 -7.61 17.81 -13.54
CA LYS A 33 -7.43 19.25 -13.75
C LYS A 33 -7.10 19.90 -12.40
N SER A 34 -6.27 20.95 -12.42
CA SER A 34 -5.86 21.69 -11.23
C SER A 34 -7.01 22.08 -10.30
N ARG A 35 -8.11 22.59 -10.87
CA ARG A 35 -9.29 23.00 -10.11
C ARG A 35 -9.97 21.82 -9.41
N GLN A 36 -10.04 20.66 -10.06
CA GLN A 36 -10.63 19.44 -9.52
C GLN A 36 -9.82 18.94 -8.31
N ILE A 37 -8.49 18.89 -8.48
CA ILE A 37 -7.54 18.52 -7.42
C ILE A 37 -7.64 19.48 -6.22
N LEU A 38 -7.74 20.80 -6.46
CA LEU A 38 -7.90 21.79 -5.38
C LEU A 38 -9.23 21.67 -4.63
N SER A 39 -10.31 21.28 -5.31
CA SER A 39 -11.57 20.98 -4.64
C SER A 39 -11.52 19.68 -3.83
N GLY A 40 -10.47 18.89 -3.99
CA GLY A 40 -10.28 17.61 -3.31
C GLY A 40 -10.84 16.40 -4.06
N ASP A 41 -11.29 16.59 -5.30
CA ASP A 41 -11.70 15.52 -6.20
C ASP A 41 -10.48 15.10 -7.02
N ILE A 42 -10.04 13.86 -6.79
CA ILE A 42 -8.90 13.27 -7.48
C ILE A 42 -9.43 12.07 -8.28
N PRO A 43 -9.54 12.17 -9.61
CA PRO A 43 -10.14 11.12 -10.41
C PRO A 43 -9.29 9.85 -10.43
N LYS A 44 -7.96 9.98 -10.37
CA LYS A 44 -7.04 8.84 -10.27
C LYS A 44 -5.73 9.25 -9.62
N ALA A 45 -5.21 8.41 -8.73
CA ALA A 45 -3.86 8.54 -8.19
C ALA A 45 -3.13 7.20 -8.26
N THR A 46 -1.82 7.29 -8.50
CA THR A 46 -0.90 6.16 -8.48
C THR A 46 0.22 6.47 -7.52
N VAL A 47 0.56 5.51 -6.66
CA VAL A 47 1.67 5.60 -5.70
C VAL A 47 2.59 4.42 -5.95
N ILE A 48 3.84 4.71 -6.30
CA ILE A 48 4.88 3.70 -6.48
C ILE A 48 5.87 3.86 -5.32
N GLY A 49 6.12 2.79 -4.58
CA GLY A 49 7.06 2.73 -3.48
C GLY A 49 8.11 1.66 -3.70
N VAL A 50 9.34 1.92 -3.24
CA VAL A 50 10.46 0.98 -3.27
C VAL A 50 11.08 0.91 -1.87
N GLY A 51 11.37 -0.31 -1.41
CA GLY A 51 12.00 -0.57 -0.11
C GLY A 51 11.15 -0.05 1.05
N ALA A 52 9.84 -0.29 1.02
CA ALA A 52 8.93 0.18 2.05
C ALA A 52 8.93 -0.79 3.24
N LYS A 53 8.86 -0.25 4.45
CA LYS A 53 8.72 -1.03 5.69
C LYS A 53 7.56 -0.51 6.52
N TYR A 54 6.61 -1.38 6.86
CA TYR A 54 5.44 -1.03 7.65
C TYR A 54 5.17 -2.09 8.72
N LYS A 55 5.24 -1.71 10.00
CA LYS A 55 5.02 -2.61 11.15
C LYS A 55 5.86 -3.90 11.06
N GLY A 56 7.11 -3.78 10.61
CA GLY A 56 8.00 -4.90 10.34
C GLY A 56 7.80 -5.64 9.00
N LEU A 57 6.74 -5.37 8.24
CA LEU A 57 6.58 -5.90 6.88
C LEU A 57 7.49 -5.15 5.93
N ALA A 58 8.46 -5.84 5.35
CA ALA A 58 9.34 -5.30 4.32
C ALA A 58 8.75 -5.58 2.93
N ILE A 59 8.66 -4.55 2.10
CA ILE A 59 8.10 -4.61 0.74
C ILE A 59 9.14 -4.06 -0.23
N THR A 60 9.54 -4.89 -1.20
CA THR A 60 10.55 -4.51 -2.19
C THR A 60 10.00 -3.46 -3.14
N ASN A 61 8.88 -3.74 -3.80
CA ASN A 61 8.17 -2.79 -4.65
C ASN A 61 6.67 -2.83 -4.33
N ILE A 62 6.04 -1.67 -4.41
CA ILE A 62 4.60 -1.53 -4.28
C ILE A 62 4.09 -0.51 -5.30
N ASP A 63 3.07 -0.87 -6.05
CA ASP A 63 2.31 0.03 -6.90
C ASP A 63 0.85 0.01 -6.43
N LEU A 64 0.33 1.17 -6.06
CA LEU A 64 -1.04 1.36 -5.63
C LEU A 64 -1.74 2.28 -6.61
N CYS A 65 -2.91 1.86 -7.08
CA CYS A 65 -3.77 2.67 -7.93
C CYS A 65 -5.15 2.80 -7.28
N ALA A 66 -5.64 4.03 -7.19
CA ALA A 66 -6.99 4.32 -6.71
C ALA A 66 -7.67 5.35 -7.60
N GLU A 67 -9.00 5.25 -7.69
CA GLU A 67 -9.84 6.11 -8.51
C GLU A 67 -10.96 6.74 -7.68
N SER A 68 -11.49 7.87 -8.14
CA SER A 68 -12.58 8.61 -7.48
C SER A 68 -12.29 8.93 -6.00
N ILE A 69 -11.12 9.51 -5.74
CA ILE A 69 -10.65 9.81 -4.39
C ILE A 69 -11.13 11.20 -3.98
N HIS A 70 -11.80 11.30 -2.84
CA HIS A 70 -12.20 12.57 -2.25
C HIS A 70 -11.38 12.88 -0.99
N LEU A 71 -10.62 13.97 -1.02
CA LEU A 71 -9.77 14.42 0.07
C LEU A 71 -10.17 15.80 0.58
N ASN A 72 -9.89 16.09 1.85
CA ASN A 72 -10.15 17.39 2.45
C ASN A 72 -9.14 18.49 2.08
N ILE A 73 -8.75 18.61 0.80
CA ILE A 73 -7.64 19.50 0.35
C ILE A 73 -7.82 20.96 0.77
N SER A 74 -9.04 21.48 0.69
CA SER A 74 -9.35 22.86 1.12
C SER A 74 -9.09 23.11 2.62
N GLN A 75 -9.16 22.07 3.45
CA GLN A 75 -8.85 22.11 4.88
C GLN A 75 -7.34 21.89 5.14
N ILE A 76 -6.67 21.06 4.34
CA ILE A 76 -5.22 20.86 4.42
C ILE A 76 -4.48 22.19 4.21
N ILE A 77 -4.95 23.01 3.26
CA ILE A 77 -4.39 24.36 3.03
C ILE A 77 -4.54 25.25 4.27
N LYS A 78 -5.49 24.97 5.16
CA LYS A 78 -5.72 25.68 6.43
C LYS A 78 -4.97 25.05 7.61
N GLY A 79 -4.17 24.01 7.38
CA GLY A 79 -3.37 23.32 8.40
C GLY A 79 -4.04 22.11 9.05
N GLU A 80 -5.20 21.66 8.55
CA GLU A 80 -5.81 20.42 9.03
C GLU A 80 -5.08 19.17 8.48
N THR A 81 -5.23 18.05 9.18
CA THR A 81 -4.69 16.75 8.75
C THR A 81 -5.40 16.26 7.49
N LEU A 82 -4.64 15.58 6.62
CA LEU A 82 -5.18 14.90 5.45
C LEU A 82 -6.18 13.81 5.88
N ARG A 83 -7.38 13.88 5.32
CA ARG A 83 -8.47 12.94 5.54
C ARG A 83 -9.06 12.48 4.22
N LEU A 84 -9.45 11.21 4.22
CA LEU A 84 -10.16 10.56 3.15
C LEU A 84 -11.65 10.74 3.43
N LEU A 85 -12.36 11.48 2.58
CA LEU A 85 -13.76 11.83 2.81
C LEU A 85 -14.73 10.69 2.48
N ASP A 86 -14.38 9.88 1.48
CA ASP A 86 -15.16 8.73 1.03
C ASP A 86 -14.28 7.49 0.94
N SER A 87 -14.87 6.31 1.20
CA SER A 87 -14.15 5.05 1.01
C SER A 87 -13.69 4.89 -0.43
N ILE A 88 -12.47 4.41 -0.63
CA ILE A 88 -11.88 4.19 -1.96
C ILE A 88 -11.53 2.73 -2.16
N HIS A 89 -11.61 2.29 -3.40
CA HIS A 89 -11.06 1.01 -3.83
C HIS A 89 -9.64 1.23 -4.34
N VAL A 90 -8.72 0.42 -3.83
CA VAL A 90 -7.30 0.47 -4.16
C VAL A 90 -6.93 -0.86 -4.80
N THR A 91 -6.39 -0.81 -6.02
CA THR A 91 -5.68 -1.93 -6.63
C THR A 91 -4.21 -1.85 -6.24
N MET A 92 -3.62 -2.99 -5.91
CA MET A 92 -2.22 -3.09 -5.52
C MET A 92 -1.49 -4.14 -6.34
N ASP A 93 -0.25 -3.82 -6.71
CA ASP A 93 0.77 -4.75 -7.17
C ASP A 93 1.94 -4.67 -6.18
N VAL A 94 2.26 -5.79 -5.53
CA VAL A 94 3.33 -5.88 -4.53
C VAL A 94 4.33 -6.93 -4.96
N GLU A 95 5.62 -6.62 -4.78
CA GLU A 95 6.74 -7.52 -4.97
C GLU A 95 7.58 -7.59 -3.70
N LEU A 96 7.94 -8.82 -3.34
CA LEU A 96 8.74 -9.20 -2.20
C LEU A 96 9.92 -10.03 -2.70
N SER A 97 11.12 -9.57 -2.44
CA SER A 97 12.34 -10.36 -2.55
C SER A 97 12.33 -11.49 -1.51
N ALA A 98 13.16 -12.51 -1.71
CA ALA A 98 13.29 -13.58 -0.73
C ALA A 98 13.71 -13.07 0.65
N GLU A 99 14.61 -12.09 0.70
CA GLU A 99 15.07 -11.49 1.96
C GLU A 99 13.95 -10.69 2.66
N ASP A 100 13.20 -9.90 1.91
CA ASP A 100 12.08 -9.12 2.43
C ASP A 100 10.94 -10.03 2.90
N PHE A 101 10.67 -11.11 2.17
CA PHE A 101 9.69 -12.11 2.55
C PHE A 101 10.06 -12.77 3.89
N GLN A 102 11.29 -13.26 4.03
CA GLN A 102 11.76 -13.85 5.29
C GLN A 102 11.74 -12.85 6.46
N SER A 103 11.94 -11.57 6.18
CA SER A 103 11.79 -10.50 7.17
C SER A 103 10.32 -10.30 7.56
N CYS A 104 9.39 -10.36 6.60
CA CYS A 104 7.94 -10.31 6.86
C CYS A 104 7.46 -11.43 7.78
N LEU A 105 7.98 -12.66 7.62
CA LEU A 105 7.59 -13.81 8.45
C LEU A 105 7.87 -13.61 9.95
N LYS A 106 8.82 -12.74 10.27
CA LYS A 106 9.21 -12.41 11.65
C LYS A 106 8.48 -11.18 12.19
N SER A 107 7.69 -10.49 11.35
CA SER A 107 7.01 -9.27 11.75
C SER A 107 5.84 -9.57 12.69
N PRO A 108 5.62 -8.77 13.75
CA PRO A 108 4.51 -9.00 14.68
C PRO A 108 3.14 -9.03 13.99
N ILE A 109 2.92 -8.14 13.03
CA ILE A 109 1.65 -8.06 12.29
C ILE A 109 1.39 -9.31 11.46
N PHE A 110 2.43 -9.93 10.90
CA PHE A 110 2.28 -11.18 10.16
C PHE A 110 1.92 -12.33 11.11
N LEU A 111 2.65 -12.45 12.23
CA LEU A 111 2.40 -13.47 13.25
C LEU A 111 0.99 -13.37 13.84
N GLU A 112 0.54 -12.14 14.11
CA GLU A 112 -0.84 -11.85 14.53
C GLU A 112 -1.86 -12.29 13.47
N ALA A 113 -1.62 -11.95 12.19
CA ALA A 113 -2.51 -12.34 11.11
C ALA A 113 -2.62 -13.86 10.98
N ILE A 114 -1.50 -14.60 11.02
CA ILE A 114 -1.52 -16.06 10.95
C ILE A 114 -1.85 -16.72 12.31
N ALA A 115 -2.06 -15.95 13.37
CA ALA A 115 -2.35 -16.42 14.73
C ALA A 115 -1.32 -17.47 15.19
N ALA A 116 -0.04 -17.20 14.96
CA ALA A 116 1.07 -18.08 15.31
C ALA A 116 2.03 -17.39 16.29
N ASP A 117 2.40 -18.10 17.35
CA ASP A 117 3.34 -17.59 18.36
C ASP A 117 4.82 -17.72 17.93
N THR A 118 5.09 -18.33 16.77
CA THR A 118 6.44 -18.57 16.26
C THR A 118 6.51 -18.29 14.76
N PRO A 119 7.55 -17.59 14.27
CA PRO A 119 7.76 -17.37 12.84
C PRO A 119 7.75 -18.68 12.05
N PRO A 120 6.91 -18.80 11.03
CA PRO A 120 7.00 -19.91 10.11
C PRO A 120 8.33 -19.85 9.37
N VAL A 121 8.86 -21.01 9.02
CA VAL A 121 10.04 -21.11 8.16
C VAL A 121 9.54 -21.62 6.82
N ALA A 122 9.71 -20.81 5.77
CA ALA A 122 9.43 -21.22 4.40
C ALA A 122 10.78 -21.34 3.67
N ASN A 123 11.17 -22.55 3.33
CA ASN A 123 12.42 -22.86 2.63
C ASN A 123 12.20 -23.22 1.16
N SER A 124 10.94 -23.30 0.71
CA SER A 124 10.57 -23.61 -0.66
C SER A 124 9.41 -22.74 -1.13
N ASP A 125 9.35 -22.50 -2.44
CA ASP A 125 8.28 -21.73 -3.08
C ASP A 125 6.88 -22.31 -2.78
N GLN A 126 6.77 -23.63 -2.61
CA GLN A 126 5.52 -24.29 -2.26
C GLN A 126 5.04 -23.94 -0.84
N GLU A 127 5.96 -23.84 0.13
CA GLU A 127 5.63 -23.43 1.50
C GLU A 127 5.25 -21.95 1.57
N ILE A 128 5.94 -21.10 0.79
CA ILE A 128 5.61 -19.68 0.64
C ILE A 128 4.18 -19.55 0.09
N HIS A 129 3.83 -20.36 -0.91
CA HIS A 129 2.50 -20.34 -1.53
C HIS A 129 1.41 -20.68 -0.52
N ALA A 130 1.56 -21.81 0.17
CA ALA A 130 0.59 -22.26 1.16
C ALA A 130 0.39 -21.22 2.28
N LEU A 131 1.47 -20.54 2.69
CA LEU A 131 1.40 -19.52 3.73
C LEU A 131 0.69 -18.26 3.27
N LEU A 132 0.98 -17.78 2.05
CA LEU A 132 0.32 -16.60 1.49
C LEU A 132 -1.16 -16.87 1.19
N GLU A 133 -1.50 -18.06 0.69
CA GLU A 133 -2.90 -18.47 0.53
C GLU A 133 -3.64 -18.49 1.87
N ALA A 134 -3.02 -19.02 2.93
CA ALA A 134 -3.63 -19.03 4.26
C ALA A 134 -3.85 -17.60 4.80
N LEU A 135 -2.90 -16.69 4.56
CA LEU A 135 -3.03 -15.29 4.96
C LEU A 135 -4.17 -14.59 4.20
N VAL A 136 -4.24 -14.77 2.88
CA VAL A 136 -5.31 -14.20 2.05
C VAL A 136 -6.67 -14.75 2.47
N HIS A 137 -6.76 -16.05 2.75
CA HIS A 137 -7.99 -16.66 3.25
C HIS A 137 -8.46 -16.05 4.58
N LYS A 138 -7.52 -15.66 5.46
CA LYS A 138 -7.84 -14.99 6.72
C LYS A 138 -8.25 -13.53 6.55
N LEU A 139 -7.68 -12.81 5.58
CA LEU A 139 -8.13 -11.45 5.25
C LEU A 139 -9.58 -11.45 4.71
N GLY A 140 -10.04 -12.57 4.18
CA GLY A 140 -11.43 -12.79 3.83
C GLY A 140 -11.95 -11.75 2.83
N ASN A 141 -13.06 -11.10 3.14
CA ASN A 141 -13.73 -10.16 2.23
C ASN A 141 -13.09 -8.76 2.20
N GLU A 142 -12.09 -8.49 3.04
CA GLU A 142 -11.41 -7.18 3.07
C GLU A 142 -10.39 -7.04 1.94
N PHE A 143 -9.94 -8.17 1.38
CA PHE A 143 -8.92 -8.22 0.34
C PHE A 143 -9.26 -9.26 -0.73
N THR A 144 -9.32 -8.82 -1.98
CA THR A 144 -9.48 -9.71 -3.14
C THR A 144 -8.12 -9.93 -3.78
N LEU A 145 -7.61 -11.16 -3.74
CA LEU A 145 -6.41 -11.56 -4.47
C LEU A 145 -6.77 -11.89 -5.92
N HIS A 146 -6.13 -11.22 -6.87
CA HIS A 146 -6.29 -11.48 -8.30
C HIS A 146 -5.21 -12.39 -8.85
N GLU A 147 -3.97 -12.19 -8.41
CA GLU A 147 -2.81 -12.94 -8.90
C GLU A 147 -1.80 -13.12 -7.77
N LEU A 148 -1.23 -14.32 -7.66
CA LEU A 148 -0.13 -14.62 -6.78
C LEU A 148 0.88 -15.47 -7.56
N ALA A 149 2.10 -14.97 -7.66
CA ALA A 149 3.22 -15.66 -8.29
C ALA A 149 4.37 -15.74 -7.30
N ILE A 150 5.02 -16.89 -7.22
CA ILE A 150 6.15 -17.14 -6.34
C ILE A 150 7.29 -17.68 -7.18
N SER A 151 8.46 -17.13 -6.95
CA SER A 151 9.66 -17.50 -7.68
C SER A 151 10.88 -17.14 -6.86
N ASP A 152 11.85 -18.07 -6.79
CA ASP A 152 13.16 -17.85 -6.17
C ASP A 152 13.06 -17.40 -4.70
N GLY A 153 12.10 -17.94 -3.96
CA GLY A 153 11.84 -17.56 -2.57
C GLY A 153 11.17 -16.19 -2.37
N GLY A 154 10.91 -15.45 -3.44
CA GLY A 154 10.15 -14.19 -3.43
C GLY A 154 8.69 -14.39 -3.80
N ALA A 155 7.89 -13.32 -3.67
CA ALA A 155 6.48 -13.33 -4.00
C ALA A 155 6.07 -12.05 -4.72
N LYS A 156 5.19 -12.19 -5.71
CA LYS A 156 4.47 -11.09 -6.36
C LYS A 156 2.99 -11.32 -6.19
N CYS A 157 2.27 -10.31 -5.71
CA CYS A 157 0.83 -10.39 -5.59
C CYS A 157 0.15 -9.16 -6.19
N ARG A 158 -0.95 -9.42 -6.88
CA ARG A 158 -1.90 -8.42 -7.34
C ARG A 158 -3.19 -8.62 -6.59
N GLY A 159 -3.75 -7.54 -6.05
CA GLY A 159 -5.05 -7.60 -5.39
C GLY A 159 -5.71 -6.25 -5.30
N GLU A 160 -6.85 -6.23 -4.63
CA GLU A 160 -7.60 -5.01 -4.36
C GLU A 160 -8.21 -5.05 -2.96
N PHE A 161 -8.33 -3.87 -2.36
CA PHE A 161 -8.94 -3.69 -1.05
C PHE A 161 -9.64 -2.34 -0.98
N ALA A 162 -10.54 -2.21 -0.02
CA ALA A 162 -11.19 -0.94 0.28
C ALA A 162 -10.49 -0.24 1.45
N ILE A 163 -10.26 1.06 1.34
CA ILE A 163 -9.85 1.91 2.46
C ILE A 163 -11.07 2.72 2.89
N ALA A 164 -11.44 2.62 4.17
CA ALA A 164 -12.52 3.38 4.75
C ALA A 164 -12.16 4.87 4.91
N ALA A 165 -13.17 5.74 4.82
CA ALA A 165 -13.03 7.17 5.10
C ALA A 165 -12.48 7.45 6.53
N THR A 166 -11.80 8.58 6.71
CA THR A 166 -11.06 8.97 7.93
C THR A 166 -11.41 10.35 8.49
#